data_AF-A0A564G337-F1
#
_entry.id   AF-A0A564G337-F1
#
_cell.length_a   1.000
_cell.length_b   1.000
_cell.length_c   1.000
_cell.angle_alpha   90.00
_cell.angle_beta   90.00
_cell.angle_gamma   90.00
#
_symmetry.space_group_name_H-M   'P 1'
#
loop_
_entity.id
_entity.type
_entity.pdbx_description
1 polymer ?
#
loop_
_entity_poly.entity_id
_entity_poly.type
_entity_poly.pdbx_seq_one_letter_code
_entity_poly.pdbx_strand_id
1 'polypeptide(L)'
;MAVVLRSMRDFKGFLAKPGATIQIVRNTFVERQPTETLEAYRSKGLFAPRHVQAVTRKAAIFAIAGHPGTVWLYWDKGARGWKFHADTVTVPLVTGLGPPDEITYRCSLAGEEPRPRAKPVRKAIRTDLFDALPA
;
A
#
# COMPACT_ATOMS: atom_id res chain seq x y z
N MET A 1 -19.00 -7.43 -6.53
CA MET A 1 -18.47 -8.65 -5.85
C MET A 1 -18.10 -8.28 -4.42
N ALA A 2 -18.58 -9.03 -3.42
CA ALA A 2 -18.16 -8.82 -2.03
C ALA A 2 -16.72 -9.30 -1.85
N VAL A 3 -15.86 -8.45 -1.27
CA VAL A 3 -14.51 -8.84 -0.88
C VAL A 3 -14.61 -9.64 0.41
N VAL A 4 -14.10 -10.87 0.42
CA VAL A 4 -14.06 -11.73 1.60
C VAL A 4 -12.63 -12.20 1.80
N LEU A 5 -12.01 -11.74 2.89
CA LEU A 5 -10.64 -12.01 3.29
C LEU A 5 -10.69 -12.88 4.55
N ARG A 6 -10.08 -14.06 4.48
CA ARG A 6 -9.92 -14.96 5.63
C ARG A 6 -8.45 -15.22 5.95
N SER A 7 -7.57 -14.90 5.01
CA SER A 7 -6.15 -15.18 5.11
C SER A 7 -5.31 -14.17 4.32
N MET A 8 -4.00 -14.20 4.59
CA MET A 8 -3.01 -13.46 3.80
C MET A 8 -3.02 -13.88 2.32
N ARG A 9 -3.34 -15.14 2.01
CA ARG A 9 -3.46 -15.62 0.63
C ARG A 9 -4.63 -14.94 -0.08
N ASP A 10 -5.78 -14.85 0.58
CA ASP A 10 -6.95 -14.17 0.02
C ASP A 10 -6.68 -12.69 -0.19
N PHE A 11 -5.98 -12.06 0.76
CA PHE A 11 -5.60 -10.66 0.63
C PHE A 11 -4.67 -10.41 -0.55
N LYS A 12 -3.63 -11.24 -0.73
CA LYS A 12 -2.76 -11.15 -1.90
C LYS A 12 -3.51 -11.41 -3.21
N GLY A 13 -4.43 -12.38 -3.22
CA GLY A 13 -5.32 -12.65 -4.35
C GLY A 13 -6.22 -11.47 -4.68
N PHE A 14 -6.75 -10.79 -3.65
CA PHE A 14 -7.53 -9.55 -3.80
C PHE A 14 -6.68 -8.44 -4.41
N LEU A 15 -5.47 -8.18 -3.89
CA LEU A 15 -4.58 -7.13 -4.42
C LEU A 15 -4.13 -7.37 -5.87
N ALA A 16 -4.18 -8.62 -6.34
CA ALA A 16 -3.90 -8.95 -7.74
C ALA A 16 -5.06 -8.60 -8.68
N LYS A 17 -6.27 -8.36 -8.16
CA LYS A 17 -7.42 -7.99 -8.99
C LYS A 17 -7.30 -6.56 -9.51
N PRO A 18 -7.65 -6.29 -10.77
CA PRO A 18 -7.74 -4.93 -11.28
C PRO A 18 -8.79 -4.14 -10.49
N GLY A 19 -8.51 -2.88 -10.17
CA GLY A 19 -9.42 -2.04 -9.39
C GLY A 19 -9.42 -2.31 -7.88
N ALA A 20 -8.52 -3.15 -7.37
CA ALA A 20 -8.35 -3.36 -5.93
C ALA A 20 -7.92 -2.06 -5.23
N THR A 21 -8.73 -1.64 -4.27
CA THR A 21 -8.52 -0.45 -3.46
C THR A 21 -8.57 -0.77 -1.98
N ILE A 22 -7.73 -0.08 -1.20
CA ILE A 22 -7.78 -0.13 0.26
C ILE A 22 -7.97 1.27 0.83
N GLN A 23 -8.68 1.38 1.94
CA GLN A 23 -8.86 2.63 2.67
C GLN A 23 -8.66 2.42 4.15
N ILE A 24 -7.94 3.31 4.82
CA ILE A 24 -7.82 3.27 6.28
C ILE A 24 -9.17 3.64 6.89
N VAL A 25 -9.74 2.73 7.68
CA VAL A 25 -10.94 3.00 8.48
C VAL A 25 -10.61 3.28 9.94
N ARG A 26 -9.48 2.75 10.42
CA ARG A 26 -9.00 3.01 11.78
C ARG A 26 -7.48 2.99 11.84
N ASN A 27 -6.89 3.90 12.62
CA ASN A 27 -5.45 3.93 12.86
C ASN A 27 -5.18 4.38 14.30
N THR A 28 -4.91 3.43 15.18
CA THR A 28 -4.74 3.72 16.62
C THR A 28 -3.50 4.56 16.89
N PHE A 29 -2.44 4.43 16.08
CA PHE A 29 -1.23 5.23 16.25
C PHE A 29 -1.53 6.72 16.07
N VAL A 30 -2.29 7.02 15.03
CA VAL A 30 -2.67 8.40 14.72
C VAL A 30 -3.73 8.92 15.70
N GLU A 31 -4.63 8.07 16.19
CA GLU A 31 -5.60 8.41 17.24
C GLU A 31 -4.92 8.88 18.54
N ARG A 32 -3.68 8.44 18.81
CA ARG A 32 -2.90 8.84 19.98
C ARG A 32 -2.08 10.12 19.80
N GLN A 33 -1.99 10.65 18.57
CA GLN A 33 -1.24 11.86 18.30
C GLN A 33 -2.05 13.12 18.61
N PRO A 34 -1.41 14.26 18.89
CA PRO A 34 -2.08 15.55 19.00
C PRO A 34 -2.90 15.88 17.75
N THR A 35 -3.96 16.68 17.91
CA THR A 35 -4.89 17.06 16.83
C THR A 35 -4.19 17.69 15.62
N GLU A 36 -3.17 18.53 15.85
CA GLU A 36 -2.36 19.15 14.79
C GLU A 36 -1.65 18.09 13.91
N THR A 37 -1.12 17.04 14.54
CA THR A 37 -0.48 15.92 13.85
C THR A 37 -1.50 15.11 13.04
N LEU A 38 -2.72 14.90 13.57
CA LEU A 38 -3.81 14.25 12.86
C LEU A 38 -4.20 15.03 11.59
N GLU A 39 -4.30 16.35 11.67
CA GLU A 39 -4.60 17.21 10.52
C GLU A 39 -3.51 17.18 9.46
N ALA A 40 -2.24 17.18 9.88
CA ALA A 40 -1.10 17.01 8.99
C ALA A 40 -1.10 15.64 8.29
N TYR A 41 -1.57 14.58 8.95
CA TYR A 41 -1.75 13.27 8.30
C TYR A 41 -2.95 13.27 7.35
N ARG A 42 -4.05 13.94 7.71
CA ARG A 42 -5.23 14.09 6.83
C ARG A 42 -4.88 14.82 5.55
N SER A 43 -4.15 15.92 5.62
CA SER A 43 -3.71 16.69 4.44
C SER A 43 -2.78 15.89 3.51
N LYS A 44 -2.08 14.89 4.05
CA LYS A 44 -1.27 13.92 3.31
C LYS A 44 -2.06 12.71 2.76
N GLY A 45 -3.38 12.70 2.93
CA GLY A 45 -4.25 11.65 2.39
C GLY A 45 -4.36 10.42 3.28
N LEU A 46 -4.26 10.56 4.62
CA LEU A 46 -4.39 9.43 5.55
C LEU A 46 -5.65 8.58 5.29
N PHE A 47 -6.81 9.22 5.12
CA PHE A 47 -8.08 8.54 4.87
C PHE A 47 -8.45 8.43 3.39
N ALA A 48 -7.59 8.89 2.49
CA ALA A 48 -7.82 8.79 1.06
C ALA A 48 -7.75 7.33 0.59
N PRO A 49 -8.55 6.95 -0.43
CA PRO A 49 -8.45 5.66 -1.07
C PRO A 49 -7.05 5.42 -1.65
N ARG A 50 -6.60 4.17 -1.59
CA ARG A 50 -5.28 3.75 -2.06
C ARG A 50 -5.44 2.70 -3.15
N HIS A 51 -4.87 2.97 -4.32
CA HIS A 51 -4.91 2.07 -5.47
C HIS A 51 -3.64 1.24 -5.53
N VAL A 52 -3.77 -0.07 -5.77
CA VAL A 52 -2.61 -0.95 -5.93
C VAL A 52 -1.83 -0.53 -7.19
N GLN A 53 -0.60 -0.05 -7.02
CA GLN A 53 0.31 0.17 -8.15
C GLN A 53 1.04 -1.11 -8.51
N ALA A 54 1.65 -1.76 -7.52
CA ALA A 54 2.44 -2.96 -7.71
C ALA A 54 2.37 -3.87 -6.49
N VAL A 55 2.49 -5.17 -6.71
CA VAL A 55 2.60 -6.18 -5.67
C VAL A 55 3.90 -6.93 -5.88
N THR A 56 4.71 -7.01 -4.83
CA THR A 56 5.97 -7.77 -4.81
C THR A 56 5.81 -9.00 -3.95
N ARG A 57 6.87 -9.82 -3.82
CA ARG A 57 6.85 -10.98 -2.93
C ARG A 57 6.65 -10.60 -1.44
N LYS A 58 7.12 -9.41 -1.04
CA LYS A 58 7.24 -8.99 0.36
C LYS A 58 6.38 -7.78 0.76
N ALA A 59 5.88 -7.04 -0.22
CA ALA A 59 5.14 -5.82 0.00
C ALA A 59 4.18 -5.48 -1.15
N ALA A 60 3.18 -4.65 -0.86
CA ALA A 60 2.40 -3.94 -1.87
C ALA A 60 2.71 -2.44 -1.85
N ILE A 61 2.73 -1.85 -3.04
CA ILE A 61 2.93 -0.41 -3.26
C ILE A 61 1.60 0.17 -3.71
N PHE A 62 1.17 1.23 -3.04
CA PHE A 62 -0.09 1.90 -3.30
C PHE A 62 0.11 3.36 -3.70
N ALA A 63 -0.65 3.82 -4.69
CA ALA A 63 -0.85 5.23 -4.97
C ALA A 63 -1.93 5.79 -4.04
N ILE A 64 -1.74 6.99 -3.52
CA ILE A 64 -2.79 7.68 -2.76
C ILE A 64 -3.63 8.50 -3.74
N ALA A 65 -4.95 8.31 -3.77
CA ALA A 65 -5.84 9.07 -4.64
C ALA A 65 -5.78 10.57 -4.30
N GLY A 66 -5.50 11.42 -5.29
CA GLY A 66 -5.42 12.87 -5.11
C GLY A 66 -4.13 13.39 -4.47
N HIS A 67 -3.15 12.53 -4.17
CA HIS A 67 -1.87 12.94 -3.58
C HIS A 67 -0.68 12.36 -4.35
N PRO A 68 0.45 13.10 -4.49
CA PRO A 68 1.65 12.63 -5.20
C PRO A 68 2.45 11.55 -4.44
N GLY A 69 1.93 11.06 -3.30
CA GLY A 69 2.60 10.10 -2.44
C GLY A 69 2.31 8.64 -2.77
N THR A 70 3.23 7.76 -2.36
CA THR A 70 3.04 6.30 -2.38
C THR A 70 3.20 5.71 -0.99
N VAL A 71 2.43 4.67 -0.67
CA VAL A 71 2.52 3.95 0.61
C VAL A 71 2.93 2.51 0.36
N TRP A 72 3.79 2.00 1.22
CA TRP A 72 4.26 0.62 1.18
C TRP A 72 3.67 -0.17 2.34
N LEU A 73 3.10 -1.33 2.04
CA LEU A 73 2.61 -2.26 3.05
C LEU A 73 3.45 -3.53 3.00
N TYR A 74 4.31 -3.71 4.02
CA TYR A 74 5.19 -4.86 4.13
C TYR A 74 4.53 -5.99 4.94
N TRP A 75 4.63 -7.22 4.45
CA TRP A 75 4.14 -8.42 5.14
C TRP A 75 5.25 -9.43 5.45
N ASP A 76 6.51 -9.20 5.07
CA ASP A 76 7.58 -10.13 5.45
C ASP A 76 8.03 -9.93 6.91
N LYS A 77 8.09 -8.69 7.39
CA LYS A 77 8.47 -8.33 8.77
C LYS A 77 7.28 -8.22 9.73
N GLY A 78 6.07 -7.97 9.20
CA GLY A 78 4.89 -7.63 10.00
C GLY A 78 3.74 -8.63 9.97
N ALA A 79 3.84 -9.76 9.25
CA ALA A 79 2.70 -10.67 9.05
C ALA A 79 2.20 -11.41 10.31
N ARG A 80 2.99 -11.46 11.40
CA ARG A 80 2.54 -12.08 12.66
C ARG A 80 1.47 -11.20 13.29
N GLY A 81 0.24 -11.70 13.39
CA GLY A 81 -0.88 -11.02 14.04
C GLY A 81 -1.83 -10.26 13.10
N TRP A 82 -1.71 -10.43 11.78
CA TRP A 82 -2.71 -9.87 10.85
C TRP A 82 -4.07 -10.54 11.07
N LYS A 83 -5.10 -9.72 11.23
CA LYS A 83 -6.49 -10.19 11.39
C LYS A 83 -7.24 -9.90 10.11
N PHE A 84 -7.91 -10.89 9.57
CA PHE A 84 -8.71 -10.77 8.35
C PHE A 84 -10.18 -10.99 8.71
N HIS A 85 -11.04 -10.07 8.33
CA HIS A 85 -12.46 -10.14 8.65
C HIS A 85 -13.29 -9.56 7.50
N ALA A 86 -13.88 -10.46 6.68
CA ALA A 86 -14.72 -10.09 5.54
C ALA A 86 -14.02 -9.08 4.59
N ASP A 87 -14.47 -7.83 4.52
CA ASP A 87 -13.88 -6.79 3.68
C ASP A 87 -12.80 -5.97 4.42
N THR A 88 -12.41 -6.36 5.63
CA THR A 88 -11.42 -5.64 6.45
C THR A 88 -10.18 -6.46 6.74
N VAL A 89 -9.04 -5.76 6.83
CA VAL A 89 -7.76 -6.32 7.29
C VAL A 89 -7.17 -5.40 8.34
N THR A 90 -6.83 -5.96 9.49
CA THR A 90 -6.15 -5.26 10.57
C THR A 90 -4.69 -5.66 10.59
N VAL A 91 -3.82 -4.66 10.48
CA VAL A 91 -2.38 -4.81 10.41
C VAL A 91 -1.78 -4.28 11.72
N PRO A 92 -1.05 -5.10 12.48
CA PRO A 92 -0.34 -4.63 13.66
C PRO A 92 0.82 -3.71 13.24
N LEU A 93 0.95 -2.60 13.94
CA LEU A 93 2.00 -1.61 13.75
C LEU A 93 2.96 -1.72 14.94
N VAL A 94 4.12 -2.32 14.70
CA VAL A 94 5.19 -2.45 15.69
C VAL A 94 6.08 -1.21 15.62
N THR A 95 5.68 -0.15 16.31
CA THR A 95 6.42 1.12 16.36
C THR A 95 7.52 1.12 17.42
N GLY A 96 7.51 0.17 18.36
CA GLY A 96 8.40 0.15 19.53
C GLY A 96 8.13 1.31 20.51
N LEU A 97 7.10 2.13 20.26
CA LEU A 97 6.77 3.34 20.99
C LEU A 97 5.37 3.16 21.63
N GLY A 98 5.33 2.47 22.76
CA GLY A 98 4.11 2.30 23.56
C GLY A 98 3.26 1.07 23.21
N PRO A 99 1.96 1.06 23.59
CA PRO A 99 1.08 -0.10 23.42
C PRO A 99 0.96 -0.50 21.95
N PRO A 100 0.71 -1.79 21.63
CA PRO A 100 0.61 -2.28 20.26
C PRO A 100 -0.41 -1.45 19.46
N ASP A 101 0.05 -0.83 18.37
CA ASP A 101 -0.81 -0.12 17.45
C ASP A 101 -1.37 -1.06 16.39
N GLU A 102 -2.52 -0.69 15.83
CA GLU A 102 -3.14 -1.40 14.74
C GLU A 102 -3.71 -0.40 13.71
N ILE A 103 -3.56 -0.75 12.43
CA ILE A 103 -4.20 -0.05 11.32
C ILE A 103 -5.20 -0.99 10.68
N THR A 104 -6.47 -0.59 10.66
CA THR A 104 -7.54 -1.33 9.99
C THR A 104 -7.81 -0.72 8.62
N TYR A 105 -7.71 -1.54 7.59
CA TYR A 105 -8.03 -1.19 6.22
C TYR A 105 -9.34 -1.86 5.79
N ARG A 106 -10.17 -1.13 5.07
CA ARG A 106 -11.28 -1.68 4.30
C ARG A 106 -10.84 -1.90 2.86
N CYS A 107 -11.15 -3.07 2.32
CA CYS A 107 -10.80 -3.53 1.00
C CYS A 107 -12.04 -3.52 0.10
N SER A 108 -11.96 -2.81 -1.01
CA SER A 108 -13.04 -2.71 -1.99
C SER A 108 -12.51 -2.95 -3.41
N LEU A 109 -13.40 -3.35 -4.30
CA LEU A 109 -13.15 -3.36 -5.73
C LEU A 109 -13.93 -2.18 -6.29
N ALA A 110 -13.23 -1.10 -6.65
CA ALA A 110 -13.85 -0.03 -7.43
C ALA A 110 -14.02 -0.53 -8.86
N GLY A 111 -15.26 -0.52 -9.36
CA GLY A 111 -15.52 -0.56 -10.81
C GLY A 111 -15.18 0.81 -11.39
N GLU A 112 -14.32 0.85 -12.41
CA GLU A 112 -13.83 2.03 -13.16
C GLU A 112 -12.95 3.01 -12.32
N GLU A 113 -11.73 3.39 -12.70
CA GLU A 113 -11.03 3.40 -13.98
C GLU A 113 -9.51 3.25 -13.73
N PRO A 114 -8.80 2.29 -14.36
CA PRO A 114 -7.37 2.11 -14.15
C PRO A 114 -6.58 3.15 -14.96
N ARG A 115 -5.95 4.10 -14.29
CA ARG A 115 -4.89 4.91 -14.94
C ARG A 115 -3.82 3.93 -15.45
N PRO A 116 -3.48 3.92 -16.76
CA PRO A 116 -2.60 2.92 -17.33
C PRO A 116 -1.22 3.00 -16.67
N ARG A 117 -0.73 1.85 -16.22
CA ARG A 117 0.65 1.68 -15.73
C ARG A 117 1.61 2.10 -16.85
N ALA A 118 2.37 3.18 -16.64
CA ALA A 118 3.58 3.41 -17.42
C ALA A 118 4.54 2.26 -17.11
N LYS A 119 4.81 1.40 -18.10
CA LYS A 119 5.87 0.39 -17.99
C LYS A 119 7.18 1.14 -17.74
N PRO A 120 8.00 0.78 -16.73
CA PRO A 120 9.34 1.30 -16.65
C PRO A 120 10.07 0.86 -17.92
N VAL A 121 10.33 1.82 -18.82
CA VAL A 121 11.21 1.60 -19.96
C VAL A 121 12.57 1.30 -19.35
N ARG A 122 12.98 0.03 -19.39
CA ARG A 122 14.39 -0.31 -19.26
C ARG A 122 15.08 0.41 -20.40
N LYS A 123 15.67 1.58 -20.13
CA LYS A 123 16.69 2.15 -21.01
C LYS A 123 17.78 1.08 -21.06
N ALA A 124 17.85 0.35 -22.16
CA ALA A 124 19.03 -0.41 -22.51
C ALA A 124 20.17 0.61 -22.47
N ILE A 125 21.13 0.40 -21.56
CA ILE A 125 22.38 1.13 -21.60
C ILE A 125 23.03 0.70 -22.91
N ARG A 126 23.04 1.61 -23.87
CA ARG A 126 23.77 1.51 -25.11
C ARG A 126 25.23 1.20 -24.76
N THR A 127 25.69 0.00 -25.11
CA THR A 127 27.02 -0.54 -24.78
C THR A 127 28.12 0.07 -25.68
N ASP A 128 27.75 1.01 -26.54
CA ASP A 128 28.57 1.75 -27.48
C ASP A 128 29.36 2.93 -26.87
N LEU A 129 29.30 3.13 -25.55
CA LEU A 129 30.06 4.20 -24.88
C LEU A 129 31.49 3.82 -24.45
N PHE A 130 31.92 2.57 -24.64
CA PHE A 130 33.24 2.08 -24.22
C PHE A 130 34.23 1.82 -25.37
N ASP A 131 33.84 2.00 -26.64
CA ASP A 131 34.70 1.80 -27.83
C ASP A 131 35.42 3.07 -28.31
N ALA A 132 35.57 4.08 -27.43
CA ALA A 132 36.33 5.29 -27.73
C ALA A 132 37.42 5.54 -26.68
N LEU A 133 38.43 4.65 -26.66
CA LEU A 133 39.73 4.95 -26.09
C LEU A 133 40.79 4.71 -27.17
N PRO A 134 41.54 5.74 -27.61
CA PRO A 134 42.69 5.53 -28.48
C PRO A 134 43.81 4.81 -27.71
N ALA A 135 44.56 4.00 -28.46
CA ALA A 135 45.71 3.20 -28.01
C ALA A 135 46.86 4.06 -27.45
#